data_AF-A0A183BFK7-F1
#
_entry.id   AF-A0A183BFK7-F1
#
_cell.length_a   1.000
_cell.length_b   1.000
_cell.length_c   1.000
_cell.angle_alpha   90.00
_cell.angle_beta   90.00
_cell.angle_gamma   90.00
#
_symmetry.space_group_name_H-M   'P 1'
#
loop_
_entity.id
_entity.type
_entity.pdbx_description
1 polymer ?
#
loop_
_entity_poly.entity_id
_entity_poly.type
_entity_poly.pdbx_seq_one_letter_code
_entity_poly.pdbx_strand_id
1 'polypeptide(L)'
;MEVDDEPIFMYRSVIPYSQREGVLKAIEKMERDGVITRVASNVWATPIVEVIKSDGKIPPIDYVYRLTLNSRLIKFAATTMEPEDFS
;
A
#
# COMPACT_ATOMS: atom_id res chain seq x y z
N MET A 1 25.99 -3.04 -0.75
CA MET A 1 24.83 -2.83 0.14
C MET A 1 24.09 -4.16 0.15
N GLU A 2 24.11 -4.85 1.28
CA GLU A 2 23.47 -6.16 1.43
C GLU A 2 21.97 -5.92 1.55
N VAL A 3 21.18 -6.53 0.66
CA VAL A 3 19.72 -6.50 0.77
C VAL A 3 19.36 -7.63 1.71
N ASP A 4 18.84 -7.31 2.88
CA ASP A 4 18.08 -8.28 3.66
C ASP A 4 16.76 -8.48 2.90
N ASP A 5 16.68 -9.58 2.16
CA ASP A 5 15.57 -9.93 1.28
C ASP A 5 14.54 -10.85 1.95
N GLU A 6 14.67 -11.05 3.27
CA GLU A 6 13.75 -11.91 4.00
C GLU A 6 12.33 -11.32 4.03
N PRO A 7 11.34 -12.10 3.56
CA PRO A 7 9.95 -11.65 3.49
C PRO A 7 9.35 -11.44 4.87
N ILE A 8 8.67 -10.31 5.05
CA ILE A 8 7.88 -10.04 6.25
C ILE A 8 6.40 -10.34 5.94
N PHE A 9 5.86 -11.32 6.66
CA PHE A 9 4.44 -11.64 6.63
C PHE A 9 3.75 -11.13 7.90
N MET A 10 2.87 -10.15 7.75
CA MET A 10 2.01 -9.68 8.84
C MET A 10 0.56 -10.09 8.60
N TYR A 11 -0.10 -10.57 9.66
CA TYR A 11 -1.52 -10.89 9.63
C TYR A 11 -2.38 -9.64 9.43
N ARG A 12 -3.58 -9.85 8.88
CA ARG A 12 -4.57 -8.79 8.62
C ARG A 12 -4.91 -7.97 9.87
N SER A 13 -5.14 -6.68 9.70
CA SER A 13 -5.73 -5.83 10.75
C SER A 13 -7.16 -6.23 11.07
N VAL A 14 -7.57 -5.96 12.30
CA VAL A 14 -8.97 -5.99 12.69
C VAL A 14 -9.68 -4.77 12.08
N ILE A 15 -10.65 -5.04 11.21
CA ILE A 15 -11.50 -4.02 10.62
C ILE A 15 -12.81 -3.90 11.42
N PRO A 16 -13.15 -2.72 11.94
CA PRO A 16 -14.43 -2.47 12.60
C PRO A 16 -15.63 -2.83 11.71
N TYR A 17 -16.68 -3.37 12.31
CA TYR A 17 -17.82 -3.91 11.55
C TYR A 17 -18.49 -2.87 10.64
N SER A 18 -18.67 -1.65 11.13
CA SER A 18 -19.27 -0.51 10.41
C SER A 18 -18.52 -0.12 9.13
N GLN A 19 -17.29 -0.59 8.99
CA GLN A 19 -16.30 -0.14 8.04
C GLN A 19 -15.98 -1.18 6.97
N ARG A 20 -16.24 -2.46 7.26
CA ARG A 20 -15.99 -3.62 6.38
C ARG A 20 -16.53 -3.43 4.96
N GLU A 21 -17.77 -2.96 4.86
CA GLU A 21 -18.45 -2.77 3.58
C GLU A 21 -17.80 -1.67 2.74
N GLY A 22 -17.38 -0.57 3.39
CA GLY A 22 -16.68 0.52 2.73
C GLY A 22 -15.32 0.08 2.20
N VAL A 23 -14.56 -0.69 2.99
CA VAL A 23 -13.29 -1.27 2.56
C VAL A 23 -13.46 -2.27 1.44
N LEU A 24 -14.45 -3.16 1.52
CA LEU A 24 -14.68 -4.12 0.46
C LEU A 24 -14.94 -3.42 -0.89
N LYS A 25 -15.82 -2.42 -0.91
CA LYS A 25 -16.11 -1.60 -2.10
C LYS A 25 -14.87 -0.88 -2.63
N ALA A 26 -13.99 -0.41 -1.74
CA ALA A 26 -12.74 0.23 -2.14
C ALA A 26 -11.80 -0.77 -2.82
N ILE A 27 -11.60 -1.96 -2.24
CA ILE A 27 -10.76 -3.03 -2.80
C ILE A 27 -11.31 -3.47 -4.16
N GLU A 28 -12.61 -3.75 -4.26
CA GLU A 28 -13.27 -4.14 -5.51
C GLU A 28 -13.14 -3.06 -6.58
N LYS A 29 -13.26 -1.78 -6.21
CA LYS A 29 -13.02 -0.68 -7.15
C LYS A 29 -11.57 -0.65 -7.63
N MET A 30 -10.59 -0.79 -6.74
CA MET A 30 -9.18 -0.83 -7.13
C MET A 30 -8.86 -2.03 -8.02
N GLU A 31 -9.46 -3.20 -7.78
CA GLU A 31 -9.31 -4.37 -8.64
C GLU A 31 -9.94 -4.15 -10.03
N ARG A 32 -11.17 -3.61 -10.08
CA ARG A 32 -11.83 -3.26 -11.35
C ARG A 32 -11.06 -2.22 -12.16
N ASP A 33 -10.48 -1.24 -11.49
CA ASP A 33 -9.69 -0.17 -12.13
C ASP A 33 -8.28 -0.66 -12.52
N GLY A 34 -7.91 -1.90 -12.19
CA GLY A 34 -6.60 -2.48 -12.50
C GLY A 34 -5.45 -1.95 -11.63
N VAL A 35 -5.75 -1.28 -10.52
CA VAL A 35 -4.75 -0.77 -9.57
C VAL A 35 -4.13 -1.91 -8.75
N ILE A 36 -4.94 -2.93 -8.42
CA ILE A 36 -4.50 -4.14 -7.71
C ILE A 36 -5.04 -5.38 -8.41
N THR A 37 -4.43 -6.53 -8.12
CA THR A 37 -4.89 -7.84 -8.59
C THR A 37 -4.90 -8.83 -7.44
N ARG A 38 -5.88 -9.74 -7.42
CA ARG A 38 -5.88 -10.85 -6.47
C ARG A 38 -4.65 -11.75 -6.64
N VAL A 39 -4.01 -12.07 -5.51
CA VAL A 39 -2.92 -13.06 -5.43
C VAL A 39 -3.39 -14.21 -4.56
N ALA A 40 -3.20 -15.46 -5.01
CA ALA A 40 -3.65 -16.64 -4.29
C ALA A 40 -2.83 -16.92 -3.01
N SER A 41 -1.52 -16.70 -3.08
CA SER A 41 -0.57 -16.86 -1.98
C SER A 41 0.63 -15.95 -2.16
N ASN A 42 1.11 -15.34 -1.09
CA ASN A 42 2.34 -14.55 -1.09
C ASN A 42 3.06 -14.72 0.25
N VAL A 43 4.40 -14.76 0.21
CA VAL A 43 5.26 -14.75 1.41
C VAL A 43 5.36 -13.36 2.04
N TRP A 44 5.01 -12.31 1.28
CA TRP A 44 4.86 -10.95 1.76
C TRP A 44 3.40 -10.64 2.08
N ALA A 45 3.15 -10.02 3.23
CA ALA A 45 1.83 -9.49 3.56
C ALA A 45 1.95 -8.25 4.44
N THR A 46 1.25 -7.18 4.03
CA THR A 46 1.14 -5.94 4.82
C THR A 46 -0.32 -5.74 5.23
N PRO A 47 -0.60 -5.46 6.51
CA PRO A 47 -1.95 -5.22 6.96
C PRO A 47 -2.52 -3.96 6.31
N ILE A 48 -3.78 -4.04 5.88
CA ILE A 48 -4.59 -2.89 5.47
C ILE A 48 -4.98 -2.09 6.73
N VAL A 49 -4.96 -0.77 6.61
CA VAL A 49 -5.49 0.16 7.59
C VAL A 49 -6.51 1.07 6.91
N GLU A 50 -7.60 1.32 7.62
CA GLU A 50 -8.61 2.27 7.16
C GLU A 50 -8.28 3.68 7.59
N VAL A 51 -8.44 4.62 6.65
CA VAL A 51 -8.41 6.04 6.97
C VAL A 51 -9.84 6.54 7.09
N ILE A 52 -10.24 6.96 8.29
CA ILE A 52 -11.57 7.56 8.49
C ILE A 52 -11.56 8.95 7.86
N LYS A 53 -12.34 9.14 6.79
CA LYS A 53 -12.67 10.47 6.28
C LYS A 53 -14.06 10.89 6.76
N SER A 54 -14.19 12.16 7.16
CA SER A 54 -15.44 12.75 7.64
C SER A 54 -16.47 13.03 6.53
N ASP A 55 -16.12 12.82 5.26
CA ASP A 55 -16.90 13.26 4.10
C ASP A 55 -17.87 12.21 3.53
N GLY A 56 -18.03 11.05 4.19
CA GLY A 56 -18.98 10.01 3.81
C GLY A 56 -18.64 9.27 2.50
N LYS A 57 -17.46 9.50 1.92
CA LYS A 57 -16.98 8.78 0.74
C LYS A 57 -16.38 7.43 1.11
N ILE A 58 -16.14 6.60 0.10
CA ILE A 58 -15.39 5.35 0.24
C ILE A 58 -14.08 5.65 0.99
N PRO A 59 -13.79 4.96 2.11
CA PRO A 59 -12.60 5.24 2.90
C PRO A 59 -11.35 4.96 2.05
N PRO A 60 -10.33 5.85 2.07
CA PRO A 60 -9.03 5.50 1.54
C PRO A 60 -8.50 4.28 2.28
N ILE A 61 -7.99 3.34 1.50
CA ILE A 61 -7.23 2.21 2.01
C ILE A 61 -5.78 2.65 2.06
N ASP A 62 -5.16 2.48 3.22
CA ASP A 62 -3.72 2.64 3.40
C ASP A 62 -3.11 1.32 3.88
N TYR A 63 -1.80 1.19 3.77
CA TYR A 63 -1.05 0.01 4.15
C TYR A 63 0.15 0.41 5.00
N VAL A 64 0.45 -0.38 6.03
CA VAL A 64 1.55 -0.07 6.96
C VAL A 64 2.91 -0.55 6.42
N TYR A 65 3.34 -0.01 5.28
CA TYR A 65 4.59 -0.43 4.62
C TYR A 65 5.84 -0.20 5.44
N ARG A 66 5.81 0.72 6.41
CA ARG A 66 6.94 0.98 7.32
C ARG A 66 7.35 -0.26 8.12
N LEU A 67 6.40 -1.12 8.47
CA LEU A 67 6.65 -2.30 9.30
C LEU A 67 7.05 -3.53 8.47
N THR A 68 6.91 -3.47 7.15
CA THR A 68 7.13 -4.60 6.25
C THR A 68 8.12 -4.22 5.15
N LEU A 69 7.65 -3.55 4.10
CA LEU A 69 8.39 -3.36 2.86
C LEU A 69 9.53 -2.34 2.99
N ASN A 70 9.30 -1.22 3.68
CA ASN A 70 10.22 -0.06 3.62
C ASN A 70 11.59 -0.33 4.25
N SER A 71 11.70 -1.24 5.21
CA SER A 71 12.98 -1.64 5.80
C SER A 71 13.78 -2.57 4.89
N ARG A 72 13.14 -3.17 3.88
CA ARG A 72 13.71 -4.15 2.95
C ARG A 72 14.05 -3.55 1.59
N LEU A 73 13.63 -2.32 1.31
CA LEU A 73 13.93 -1.62 0.05
C LEU A 73 15.30 -0.92 0.10
N ILE A 74 16.07 -1.05 -0.98
CA ILE A 74 17.22 -0.17 -1.21
C ILE A 74 16.68 1.23 -1.47
N LYS A 75 17.17 2.21 -0.72
CA LYS A 75 16.85 3.62 -0.95
C LYS A 75 17.75 4.15 -2.06
N PHE A 76 17.16 4.53 -3.18
CA PHE A 76 17.84 5.27 -4.22
C PHE A 76 17.25 6.68 -4.30
N ALA A 77 18.10 7.69 -4.31
CA ALA A 77 17.68 9.06 -4.59
C ALA A 77 17.90 9.32 -6.08
N ALA A 78 16.82 9.59 -6.81
CA ALA A 78 16.92 10.09 -8.17
C ALA A 78 17.06 11.62 -8.09
N THR A 79 18.20 12.15 -8.54
CA THR A 79 18.33 13.58 -8.77
C THR A 79 17.79 13.85 -10.17
N THR A 80 16.62 14.48 -10.26
CA THR A 80 16.16 15.03 -11.53
C THR A 80 17.13 16.14 -11.90
N MET A 81 17.82 15.99 -13.03
CA MET A 81 18.58 17.08 -13.60
C MET A 81 17.57 18.12 -14.08
N GLU A 82 17.66 19.35 -13.55
CA GLU A 82 16.95 20.48 -14.12
C GLU A 82 17.33 20.59 -15.61
N PRO A 83 16.36 20.75 -16.53
CA PRO A 83 16.70 20.97 -17.92
C PRO A 83 17.56 22.24 -17.98
N GLU A 84 18.76 22.14 -18.55
CA GLU A 84 19.58 23.33 -18.82
C GLU A 84 18.72 24.30 -19.64
N ASP A 85 18.55 25.53 -19.11
CA ASP A 85 17.86 26.60 -19.82
C ASP A 85 18.54 26.77 -21.18
N PHE A 86 17.90 26.28 -22.25
CA PHE A 86 18.34 26.51 -23.61
C PHE A 86 18.13 28.00 -23.91
N SER A 87 19.15 28.80 -23.59
CA SER A 87 19.25 30.23 -23.93
C SER A 87 19.42 30.46 -25.42
#